data_AF-A0A673K7E7-F1
#
_entry.id   AF-A0A673K7E7-F1
#
_cell.length_a   1.000
_cell.length_b   1.000
_cell.length_c   1.000
_cell.angle_alpha   90.00
_cell.angle_beta   90.00
_cell.angle_gamma   90.00
#
_symmetry.space_group_name_H-M   'P 1'
#
loop_
_entity.id
_entity.type
_entity.pdbx_description
1 polymer ?
#
loop_
_entity_poly.entity_id
_entity_poly.type
_entity_poly.pdbx_seq_one_letter_code
_entity_poly.pdbx_strand_id
1 'polypeptide(L)'
;MNHSSNEKEPETIEPLRYLSKTEVATVETELLRDYRFGQQQLIEIWGHACAIAITKVCPTSEHELHYCEVVGGQNGSIGLVCARHLRMFEYEPTIFYPKRSPQSLHQDFTIQCEKMDIPFLSYLPTEVQLLNDAYNLVIDAILGPETDHKEVKEPYAGMLVTLKQVKIPIVSVDVPSGICSLNIFVFLPVAFFSVHILFLPRDLFKSQEKAWVI
;
A
#
# COMPACT_ATOMS: atom_id res chain seq x y z
N MET A 1 36.21 -24.60 -33.39
CA MET A 1 36.10 -23.18 -33.77
C MET A 1 34.78 -23.04 -34.50
N ASN A 2 33.68 -22.47 -34.00
CA ASN A 2 33.50 -21.44 -32.97
C ASN A 2 32.20 -21.71 -32.18
N HIS A 3 32.30 -21.71 -30.85
CA HIS A 3 31.15 -21.45 -29.98
C HIS A 3 30.86 -19.95 -30.05
N SER A 4 29.68 -19.56 -30.57
CA SER A 4 29.17 -18.21 -30.41
C SER A 4 28.43 -18.16 -29.07
N SER A 5 29.15 -17.76 -28.02
CA SER A 5 28.56 -17.36 -26.74
C SER A 5 27.76 -16.07 -26.95
N ASN A 6 26.44 -16.19 -26.85
CA ASN A 6 25.53 -15.04 -26.85
C ASN A 6 25.63 -14.36 -25.48
N GLU A 7 26.63 -13.49 -25.30
CA GLU A 7 26.74 -12.64 -24.12
C GLU A 7 25.58 -11.63 -24.16
N LYS A 8 24.64 -11.76 -23.21
CA LYS A 8 23.63 -10.74 -22.97
C LYS A 8 24.36 -9.49 -22.46
N GLU A 9 24.27 -8.39 -23.20
CA GLU A 9 24.66 -7.06 -22.71
C GLU A 9 23.95 -6.80 -21.36
N PRO A 10 24.65 -6.26 -20.35
CA PRO A 10 24.03 -5.90 -19.10
C PRO A 10 23.03 -4.76 -19.34
N GLU A 11 21.74 -5.02 -19.13
CA GLU A 11 20.72 -3.97 -19.10
C GLU A 11 21.12 -2.91 -18.08
N THR A 12 21.48 -1.72 -18.56
CA THR A 12 21.75 -0.56 -17.72
C THR A 12 20.44 -0.11 -17.11
N ILE A 13 20.19 -0.49 -15.86
CA ILE A 13 19.04 -0.01 -15.08
C ILE A 13 19.29 1.48 -14.79
N GLU A 14 18.53 2.36 -15.45
CA GLU A 14 18.56 3.78 -15.12
C GLU A 14 18.14 3.99 -13.65
N PRO A 15 18.83 4.88 -12.91
CA PRO A 15 18.50 5.12 -11.52
C PRO A 15 17.08 5.69 -11.38
N LEU A 16 16.31 5.13 -10.45
CA LEU A 16 14.93 5.55 -10.19
C LEU A 16 14.86 7.02 -9.76
N ARG A 17 13.93 7.77 -10.35
CA ARG A 17 13.68 9.18 -10.03
C ARG A 17 12.58 9.32 -8.98
N TYR A 18 12.87 10.09 -7.94
CA TYR A 18 11.92 10.45 -6.89
C TYR A 18 11.23 11.78 -7.25
N LEU A 19 9.90 11.82 -7.17
CA LEU A 19 9.06 13.01 -7.33
C LEU A 19 8.93 13.79 -6.01
N SER A 20 8.65 15.07 -6.08
CA SER A 20 8.14 15.87 -4.96
C SER A 20 6.62 15.69 -4.80
N LYS A 21 6.06 16.08 -3.65
CA LYS A 21 4.61 16.10 -3.44
C LYS A 21 3.87 16.88 -4.53
N THR A 22 4.46 18.00 -4.97
CA THR A 22 3.93 18.83 -6.05
C THR A 22 3.93 18.14 -7.40
N GLU A 23 4.98 17.36 -7.71
CA GLU A 23 5.04 16.59 -8.95
C GLU A 23 4.02 15.45 -8.93
N VAL A 24 3.84 14.74 -7.81
CA VAL A 24 2.81 13.68 -7.67
C VAL A 24 1.41 14.25 -7.93
N ALA A 25 1.06 15.36 -7.28
CA ALA A 25 -0.24 16.02 -7.49
C ALA A 25 -0.43 16.50 -8.94
N THR A 26 0.66 16.90 -9.60
CA THR A 26 0.63 17.31 -11.02
C THR A 26 0.34 16.12 -11.93
N VAL A 27 1.02 14.98 -11.72
CA VAL A 27 0.81 13.75 -12.49
C VAL A 27 -0.62 13.23 -12.30
N GLU A 28 -1.13 13.19 -11.07
CA GLU A 28 -2.51 12.77 -10.81
C GLU A 28 -3.52 13.69 -11.51
N THR A 29 -3.27 15.01 -11.47
CA THR A 29 -4.11 15.99 -12.19
C THR A 29 -4.09 15.74 -13.70
N GLU A 30 -2.93 15.45 -14.29
CA GLU A 30 -2.77 15.15 -15.71
C GLU A 30 -3.53 13.85 -16.08
N LEU A 31 -3.42 12.79 -15.27
CA LEU A 31 -4.14 11.53 -15.49
C LEU A 31 -5.66 11.73 -15.51
N LEU A 32 -6.19 12.49 -14.54
CA LEU A 32 -7.62 12.74 -14.42
C LEU A 32 -8.14 13.74 -15.46
N ARG A 33 -7.37 14.80 -15.76
CA ARG A 33 -7.83 15.89 -16.63
C ARG A 33 -7.45 15.67 -18.08
N ASP A 34 -6.20 15.34 -18.38
CA ASP A 34 -5.72 15.34 -19.76
C ASP A 34 -5.91 13.95 -20.39
N TYR A 35 -5.57 12.89 -19.65
CA TYR A 35 -5.77 11.50 -20.09
C TYR A 35 -7.17 10.95 -19.80
N ARG A 36 -7.99 11.69 -19.03
CA ARG A 36 -9.40 11.35 -18.76
C ARG A 36 -9.60 10.00 -18.07
N PHE A 37 -8.63 9.53 -17.28
CA PHE A 37 -8.85 8.38 -16.42
C PHE A 37 -9.94 8.67 -15.40
N GLY A 38 -10.79 7.68 -15.14
CA GLY A 38 -11.75 7.77 -14.04
C GLY A 38 -11.02 7.67 -12.70
N GLN A 39 -11.42 8.46 -11.71
CA GLN A 39 -10.82 8.36 -10.36
C GLN A 39 -11.00 6.95 -9.77
N GLN A 40 -12.17 6.34 -9.95
CA GLN A 40 -12.42 4.95 -9.57
C GLN A 40 -11.45 3.97 -10.25
N GLN A 41 -11.15 4.21 -11.53
CA GLN A 41 -10.24 3.36 -12.32
C GLN A 41 -8.80 3.46 -11.81
N LEU A 42 -8.33 4.68 -11.49
CA LEU A 42 -7.00 4.85 -10.92
C LEU A 42 -6.88 4.12 -9.58
N ILE A 43 -7.82 4.36 -8.65
CA ILE A 43 -7.84 3.69 -7.34
C ILE A 43 -7.91 2.15 -7.49
N GLU A 44 -8.67 1.65 -8.46
CA GLU A 44 -8.77 0.22 -8.76
C GLU A 44 -7.41 -0.37 -9.18
N ILE A 45 -6.75 0.26 -10.16
CA ILE A 45 -5.43 -0.15 -10.64
C ILE A 45 -4.42 -0.10 -9.49
N TRP A 46 -4.53 0.95 -8.68
CA TRP A 46 -3.64 1.22 -7.58
C TRP A 46 -3.72 0.17 -6.47
N GLY A 47 -4.92 -0.12 -5.98
CA GLY A 47 -5.11 -1.15 -4.97
C GLY A 47 -4.82 -2.56 -5.50
N HIS A 48 -5.11 -2.83 -6.77
CA HIS A 48 -4.73 -4.09 -7.40
C HIS A 48 -3.21 -4.28 -7.45
N ALA A 49 -2.46 -3.25 -7.85
CA ALA A 49 -1.00 -3.28 -7.85
C ALA A 49 -0.44 -3.55 -6.44
N CYS A 50 -1.02 -2.93 -5.40
CA CYS A 50 -0.67 -3.22 -4.01
C CYS A 50 -0.89 -4.70 -3.66
N ALA A 51 -2.06 -5.25 -3.98
CA ALA A 51 -2.35 -6.66 -3.71
C ALA A 51 -1.37 -7.60 -4.44
N ILE A 52 -1.05 -7.32 -5.71
CA ILE A 52 -0.14 -8.13 -6.52
C ILE A 52 1.26 -8.21 -5.93
N ALA A 53 1.84 -7.12 -5.40
CA ALA A 53 3.16 -7.29 -4.81
C ALA A 53 3.13 -7.85 -3.39
N ILE A 54 2.03 -7.68 -2.65
CA ILE A 54 1.82 -8.43 -1.41
C ILE A 54 1.87 -9.93 -1.69
N THR A 55 1.25 -10.41 -2.77
CA THR A 55 1.34 -11.85 -3.11
C THR A 55 2.74 -12.31 -3.50
N LYS A 56 3.60 -11.41 -4.01
CA LYS A 56 5.00 -11.71 -4.29
C LYS A 56 5.86 -11.77 -3.03
N VAL A 57 5.59 -10.93 -2.02
CA VAL A 57 6.40 -10.87 -0.79
C VAL A 57 5.94 -11.80 0.30
N CYS A 58 4.66 -12.13 0.30
CA CYS A 58 4.00 -12.96 1.30
C CYS A 58 3.20 -14.06 0.61
N PRO A 59 3.83 -14.94 -0.20
CA PRO A 59 3.11 -15.92 -1.02
C PRO A 59 2.32 -16.90 -0.15
N THR A 60 1.11 -17.26 -0.60
CA THR A 60 0.28 -18.29 0.02
C THR A 60 0.97 -19.65 -0.09
N SER A 61 1.60 -20.09 1.00
CA SER A 61 1.96 -21.50 1.13
C SER A 61 0.68 -22.33 1.35
N GLU A 62 0.66 -23.58 0.87
CA GLU A 62 -0.56 -24.41 0.74
C GLU A 62 -1.35 -24.66 2.05
N HIS A 63 -0.87 -24.22 3.21
CA HIS A 63 -1.42 -24.57 4.52
C HIS A 63 -1.56 -23.42 5.53
N GLU A 64 -1.23 -22.17 5.18
CA GLU A 64 -1.38 -21.03 6.08
C GLU A 64 -2.33 -19.98 5.48
N LEU A 65 -3.52 -19.83 6.08
CA LEU A 65 -4.38 -18.68 5.82
C LEU A 65 -3.62 -17.42 6.28
N HIS A 66 -3.38 -16.49 5.35
CA HIS A 66 -2.66 -15.26 5.66
C HIS A 66 -3.64 -14.18 6.08
N TYR A 67 -3.73 -13.96 7.40
CA TYR A 67 -4.55 -12.90 7.96
C TYR A 67 -3.86 -11.56 7.80
N CYS A 68 -4.55 -10.62 7.14
CA CYS A 68 -4.02 -9.30 6.83
C CYS A 68 -4.91 -8.21 7.42
N GLU A 69 -4.40 -7.39 8.33
CA GLU A 69 -5.17 -6.23 8.81
C GLU A 69 -4.93 -5.02 7.92
N VAL A 70 -5.96 -4.51 7.27
CA VAL A 70 -5.91 -3.26 6.50
C VAL A 70 -6.35 -2.10 7.38
N VAL A 71 -5.43 -1.18 7.64
CA VAL A 71 -5.68 -0.02 8.49
C VAL A 71 -5.89 1.20 7.60
N GLY A 72 -7.15 1.60 7.43
CA GLY A 72 -7.54 2.64 6.47
C GLY A 72 -7.60 4.05 7.05
N GLY A 73 -7.16 5.03 6.26
CA GLY A 73 -7.34 6.46 6.53
C GLY A 73 -7.63 7.26 5.25
N GLN A 74 -6.82 8.24 4.89
CA GLN A 74 -6.98 9.01 3.65
C GLN A 74 -6.72 8.13 2.42
N ASN A 75 -5.67 7.32 2.45
CA ASN A 75 -5.39 6.26 1.47
C ASN A 75 -6.32 5.04 1.60
N GLY A 76 -7.36 5.15 2.45
CA GLY A 76 -8.24 4.05 2.80
C GLY A 76 -8.89 3.39 1.57
N SER A 77 -9.20 4.13 0.50
CA SER A 77 -9.79 3.52 -0.69
C SER A 77 -8.85 2.60 -1.47
N ILE A 78 -7.56 2.94 -1.55
CA ILE A 78 -6.56 2.06 -2.14
C ILE A 78 -6.41 0.81 -1.25
N GLY A 79 -6.40 0.99 0.07
CA GLY A 79 -6.42 -0.12 1.04
C GLY A 79 -7.64 -1.04 0.90
N LEU A 80 -8.84 -0.48 0.72
CA LEU A 80 -10.08 -1.25 0.50
C LEU A 80 -10.00 -2.08 -0.78
N VAL A 81 -9.57 -1.48 -1.89
CA VAL A 81 -9.35 -2.20 -3.16
C VAL A 81 -8.30 -3.29 -2.98
N CYS A 82 -7.19 -2.99 -2.30
CA CYS A 82 -6.14 -3.95 -1.98
C CYS A 82 -6.70 -5.16 -1.20
N ALA A 83 -7.47 -4.91 -0.12
CA ALA A 83 -8.13 -5.95 0.65
C ALA A 83 -9.03 -6.83 -0.23
N ARG A 84 -9.80 -6.20 -1.13
CA ARG A 84 -10.70 -6.90 -2.04
C ARG A 84 -9.95 -7.84 -2.98
N HIS A 85 -8.84 -7.39 -3.57
CA HIS A 85 -8.01 -8.23 -4.42
C HIS A 85 -7.29 -9.34 -3.64
N LEU A 86 -6.81 -9.05 -2.43
CA LEU A 86 -6.22 -10.06 -1.55
C LEU A 86 -7.23 -11.17 -1.22
N ARG A 87 -8.50 -10.81 -0.97
CA ARG A 87 -9.57 -11.81 -0.80
C ARG A 87 -9.73 -12.71 -2.03
N MET A 88 -9.61 -12.16 -3.24
CA MET A 88 -9.63 -12.95 -4.49
C MET A 88 -8.39 -13.82 -4.67
N PHE A 89 -7.27 -13.44 -4.05
CA PHE A 89 -6.02 -14.18 -4.04
C PHE A 89 -5.92 -15.17 -2.86
N GLU A 90 -7.05 -15.49 -2.24
CA GLU A 90 -7.16 -16.49 -1.15
C GLU A 90 -6.49 -16.08 0.17
N TYR A 91 -6.28 -14.78 0.38
CA TYR A 91 -5.95 -14.23 1.70
C TYR A 91 -7.23 -14.01 2.51
N GLU A 92 -7.07 -13.85 3.83
CA GLU A 92 -8.15 -13.58 4.77
C GLU A 92 -7.99 -12.18 5.39
N PRO A 93 -8.26 -11.10 4.62
CA PRO A 93 -8.11 -9.75 5.13
C PRO A 93 -9.19 -9.39 6.15
N THR A 94 -8.84 -8.60 7.15
CA THR A 94 -9.76 -7.84 7.99
C THR A 94 -9.50 -6.34 7.78
N ILE A 95 -10.51 -5.50 7.93
CA ILE A 95 -10.39 -4.07 7.67
C ILE A 95 -10.73 -3.29 8.93
N PHE A 96 -9.80 -2.47 9.41
CA PHE A 96 -10.08 -1.41 10.36
C PHE A 96 -10.12 -0.06 9.64
N TYR A 97 -11.33 0.51 9.49
CA TYR A 97 -11.53 1.79 8.80
C TYR A 97 -12.34 2.78 9.65
N PRO A 98 -11.68 3.48 10.61
CA PRO A 98 -12.35 4.23 11.67
C PRO A 98 -13.06 5.51 11.21
N LYS A 99 -12.61 6.11 10.10
CA LYS A 99 -13.25 7.31 9.53
C LYS A 99 -13.57 7.06 8.07
N ARG A 100 -14.82 6.62 7.83
CA ARG A 100 -15.34 6.42 6.47
C ARG A 100 -15.59 7.78 5.81
N SER A 101 -15.18 7.91 4.54
CA SER A 101 -15.42 9.14 3.78
C SER A 101 -16.91 9.32 3.45
N PRO A 102 -17.44 10.56 3.49
CA PRO A 102 -18.83 10.83 3.12
C PRO A 102 -19.06 10.82 1.59
N GLN A 103 -18.00 10.75 0.78
CA GLN A 103 -18.13 10.77 -0.67
C GLN A 103 -18.53 9.39 -1.20
N SER A 104 -19.48 9.35 -2.15
CA SER A 104 -20.07 8.10 -2.67
C SER A 104 -19.02 7.15 -3.24
N LEU A 105 -18.05 7.67 -3.99
CA LEU A 105 -16.97 6.88 -4.59
C LEU A 105 -16.24 6.00 -3.57
N HIS A 106 -15.93 6.55 -2.39
CA HIS A 106 -15.22 5.84 -1.33
C HIS A 106 -16.13 4.87 -0.58
N GLN A 107 -17.43 5.18 -0.48
CA GLN A 107 -18.43 4.29 0.09
C GLN A 107 -18.66 3.07 -0.82
N ASP A 108 -18.60 3.23 -2.13
CA ASP A 108 -18.74 2.14 -3.09
C ASP A 108 -17.66 1.07 -2.87
N PHE A 109 -16.41 1.46 -2.61
CA PHE A 109 -15.34 0.50 -2.25
C PHE A 109 -15.59 -0.21 -0.93
N THR A 110 -16.19 0.48 0.05
CA THR A 110 -16.55 -0.13 1.34
C THR A 110 -17.62 -1.20 1.13
N ILE A 111 -18.67 -0.87 0.37
CA ILE A 111 -19.76 -1.81 0.04
C ILE A 111 -19.21 -3.01 -0.74
N GLN A 112 -18.28 -2.80 -1.67
CA GLN A 112 -17.67 -3.91 -2.41
C GLN A 112 -16.93 -4.89 -1.49
N CYS A 113 -16.17 -4.40 -0.50
CA CYS A 113 -15.53 -5.26 0.50
C CYS A 113 -16.56 -6.01 1.36
N GLU A 114 -17.60 -5.31 1.83
CA GLU A 114 -18.70 -5.91 2.60
C GLU A 114 -19.43 -7.01 1.79
N LYS A 115 -19.62 -6.81 0.49
CA LYS A 115 -20.23 -7.80 -0.43
C LYS A 115 -19.33 -8.98 -0.77
N MET A 116 -18.05 -8.91 -0.41
CA MET A 116 -17.10 -10.02 -0.51
C MET A 116 -16.83 -10.68 0.85
N ASP A 117 -17.72 -10.43 1.81
CA ASP A 117 -17.68 -10.96 3.17
C ASP A 117 -16.36 -10.66 3.90
N ILE A 118 -15.73 -9.52 3.57
CA ILE A 118 -14.51 -9.06 4.25
C ILE A 118 -14.91 -8.39 5.58
N PRO A 119 -14.46 -8.92 6.73
CA PRO A 119 -14.84 -8.40 8.04
C PRO A 119 -14.28 -7.00 8.29
N PHE A 120 -15.14 -6.11 8.79
CA PHE A 120 -14.75 -4.78 9.30
C PHE A 120 -14.69 -4.79 10.83
N LEU A 121 -13.53 -4.44 11.37
CA LEU A 121 -13.32 -4.29 12.80
C LEU A 121 -13.92 -2.98 13.30
N SER A 122 -14.55 -3.01 14.48
CA SER A 122 -15.09 -1.82 15.14
C SER A 122 -14.02 -1.04 15.90
N TYR A 123 -12.90 -1.67 16.26
CA TYR A 123 -11.77 -1.05 16.94
C TYR A 123 -10.46 -1.76 16.54
N LEU A 124 -9.34 -1.02 16.58
CA LEU A 124 -8.00 -1.58 16.55
C LEU A 124 -7.59 -1.98 17.97
N PRO A 125 -7.21 -3.24 18.24
CA PRO A 125 -6.70 -3.62 19.55
C PRO A 125 -5.51 -2.76 19.97
N THR A 126 -5.57 -2.18 21.17
CA THR A 126 -4.43 -1.46 21.76
C THR A 126 -3.37 -2.43 22.31
N GLU A 127 -3.78 -3.67 22.61
CA GLU A 127 -2.89 -4.76 23.00
C GLU A 127 -2.18 -5.32 21.76
N VAL A 128 -0.96 -4.87 21.54
CA VAL A 128 -0.07 -5.25 20.42
C VAL A 128 0.08 -6.77 20.28
N GLN A 129 0.01 -7.53 21.38
CA GLN A 129 0.13 -8.98 21.34
C GLN A 129 -1.06 -9.62 20.60
N LEU A 130 -2.27 -9.07 20.72
CA LEU A 130 -3.44 -9.55 19.98
C LEU A 130 -3.25 -9.40 18.47
N LEU A 131 -2.60 -8.32 18.03
CA LEU A 131 -2.27 -8.12 16.62
C LEU A 131 -1.23 -9.13 16.14
N ASN A 132 -0.17 -9.34 16.92
CA ASN A 132 0.88 -10.30 16.56
C ASN A 132 0.39 -11.75 16.51
N ASP A 133 -0.59 -12.11 17.33
CA ASP A 133 -1.13 -13.46 17.39
C ASP A 133 -2.21 -13.70 16.33
N ALA A 134 -2.98 -12.66 15.97
CA ALA A 134 -4.09 -12.77 15.03
C ALA A 134 -3.70 -12.57 13.56
N TYR A 135 -2.63 -11.81 13.29
CA TYR A 135 -2.28 -11.40 11.93
C TYR A 135 -0.84 -11.78 11.57
N ASN A 136 -0.64 -12.10 10.29
CA ASN A 136 0.69 -12.37 9.74
C ASN A 136 1.28 -11.14 9.06
N LEU A 137 0.43 -10.19 8.67
CA LEU A 137 0.78 -8.98 7.94
C LEU A 137 -0.17 -7.85 8.32
N VAL A 138 0.34 -6.63 8.41
CA VAL A 138 -0.46 -5.40 8.46
C VAL A 138 -0.25 -4.60 7.19
N ILE A 139 -1.33 -4.07 6.63
CA ILE A 139 -1.31 -3.16 5.49
C ILE A 139 -1.65 -1.77 6.00
N ASP A 140 -0.64 -0.90 6.01
CA ASP A 140 -0.76 0.51 6.38
C ASP A 140 -1.28 1.32 5.19
N ALA A 141 -2.57 1.63 5.21
CA ALA A 141 -3.25 2.50 4.25
C ALA A 141 -3.82 3.76 4.94
N ILE A 142 -3.10 4.25 5.97
CA ILE A 142 -3.60 5.33 6.84
C ILE A 142 -3.39 6.70 6.19
N LEU A 143 -2.17 7.03 5.76
CA LEU A 143 -1.80 8.33 5.22
C LEU A 143 -1.29 8.22 3.78
N GLY A 144 -1.59 9.24 2.98
CA GLY A 144 -1.03 9.43 1.65
C GLY A 144 0.02 10.54 1.58
N PRO A 145 0.73 10.66 0.44
CA PRO A 145 1.80 11.63 0.23
C PRO A 145 1.35 13.08 0.38
N GLU A 146 0.07 13.36 0.15
CA GLU A 146 -0.57 14.66 0.34
C GLU A 146 -0.68 15.06 1.82
N THR A 147 -0.60 14.11 2.76
CA THR A 147 -0.78 14.40 4.17
C THR A 147 0.48 15.03 4.79
N ASP A 148 0.30 16.08 5.61
CA ASP A 148 1.34 16.57 6.50
C ASP A 148 1.36 15.71 7.78
N HIS A 149 2.45 14.97 7.99
CA HIS A 149 2.65 14.12 9.17
C HIS A 149 2.61 14.90 10.50
N LYS A 150 2.79 16.22 10.47
CA LYS A 150 2.66 17.08 11.66
C LYS A 150 1.22 17.31 12.10
N GLU A 151 0.25 17.00 11.24
CA GLU A 151 -1.18 17.24 11.50
C GLU A 151 -1.99 15.96 11.70
N VAL A 152 -1.33 14.82 11.97
CA VAL A 152 -2.02 13.55 12.20
C VAL A 152 -2.82 13.61 13.50
N LYS A 153 -4.15 13.59 13.37
CA LYS A 153 -5.11 13.63 14.49
C LYS A 153 -5.60 12.25 14.85
N GLU A 154 -6.15 12.11 16.06
CA GLU A 154 -6.84 10.90 16.49
C GLU A 154 -7.99 10.51 15.53
N PRO A 155 -8.27 9.20 15.33
CA PRO A 155 -7.61 8.06 15.99
C PRO A 155 -6.28 7.63 15.33
N TYR A 156 -5.87 8.28 14.24
CA TYR A 156 -4.72 7.84 13.45
C TYR A 156 -3.39 7.96 14.20
N ALA A 157 -3.23 8.97 15.06
CA ALA A 157 -2.05 9.10 15.91
C ALA A 157 -1.90 7.90 16.86
N GLY A 158 -2.96 7.53 17.58
CA GLY A 158 -2.97 6.34 18.43
C GLY A 158 -2.71 5.05 17.65
N MET A 159 -3.29 4.90 16.45
CA MET A 159 -3.07 3.74 15.59
C MET A 159 -1.59 3.60 15.21
N LEU A 160 -0.92 4.68 14.82
CA LEU A 160 0.51 4.66 14.47
C LEU A 160 1.39 4.30 15.67
N VAL A 161 1.01 4.71 16.88
CA VAL A 161 1.71 4.32 18.12
C VAL A 161 1.61 2.80 18.34
N THR A 162 0.43 2.21 18.13
CA THR A 162 0.23 0.76 18.21
C THR A 162 1.03 0.02 17.14
N LEU A 163 0.92 0.45 15.87
CA LEU A 163 1.61 -0.18 14.73
C LEU A 163 3.12 -0.11 14.85
N LYS A 164 3.67 0.92 15.51
CA LYS A 164 5.12 0.98 15.77
C LYS A 164 5.64 -0.15 16.67
N GLN A 165 4.77 -0.78 17.44
CA GLN A 165 5.13 -1.79 18.43
C GLN A 165 4.91 -3.23 17.96
N VAL A 166 4.17 -3.43 16.86
CA VAL A 166 3.94 -4.78 16.32
C VAL A 166 5.25 -5.39 15.81
N LYS A 167 5.33 -6.72 15.88
CA LYS A 167 6.49 -7.51 15.43
C LYS A 167 6.28 -8.12 14.06
N ILE A 168 5.03 -8.22 13.64
CA ILE A 168 4.64 -8.70 12.32
C ILE A 168 4.98 -7.66 11.24
N PRO A 169 5.26 -8.10 10.00
CA PRO A 169 5.59 -7.20 8.91
C PRO A 169 4.48 -6.18 8.64
N ILE A 170 4.88 -4.98 8.21
CA ILE A 170 3.97 -3.91 7.78
C ILE A 170 4.28 -3.57 6.32
N VAL A 171 3.27 -3.57 5.46
CA VAL A 171 3.35 -3.09 4.08
C VAL A 171 2.58 -1.78 3.99
N SER A 172 3.26 -0.70 3.64
CA SER A 172 2.64 0.62 3.50
C SER A 172 2.21 0.90 2.06
N VAL A 173 1.00 1.41 1.90
CA VAL A 173 0.44 1.85 0.62
C VAL A 173 0.92 3.26 0.32
N ASP A 174 1.64 3.40 -0.79
CA ASP A 174 2.23 4.64 -1.31
C ASP A 174 3.28 5.30 -0.41
N VAL A 175 2.99 5.62 0.86
CA VAL A 175 3.98 6.14 1.81
C VAL A 175 3.78 5.52 3.19
N PRO A 176 4.86 5.31 3.98
CA PRO A 176 4.72 4.89 5.36
C PRO A 176 4.11 5.99 6.21
N SER A 177 2.97 5.70 6.84
CA SER A 177 2.20 6.67 7.61
C SER A 177 2.96 7.15 8.86
N GLY A 178 3.75 6.27 9.48
CA GLY A 178 4.64 6.58 10.58
C GLY A 178 6.09 6.67 10.11
N ILE A 179 6.57 7.84 9.72
CA ILE A 179 8.00 8.05 9.40
C ILE A 179 8.82 7.92 10.70
N CYS A 180 9.26 6.70 11.03
CA CYS A 180 10.51 6.33 11.71
C CYS A 180 10.39 4.90 12.29
N SER A 181 11.17 3.96 11.72
CA SER A 181 11.66 2.74 12.37
C SER A 181 10.82 1.46 12.33
N LEU A 182 10.27 1.03 11.20
CA LEU A 182 9.69 -0.33 11.08
C LEU A 182 10.47 -1.20 10.09
N ASN A 183 10.67 -2.46 10.50
CA ASN A 183 11.42 -3.46 9.75
C ASN A 183 10.54 -4.03 8.65
N ILE A 184 11.05 -4.00 7.41
CA ILE A 184 10.43 -4.46 6.17
C ILE A 184 9.41 -3.46 5.62
N PHE A 185 9.88 -2.62 4.68
CA PHE A 185 9.02 -1.82 3.81
C PHE A 185 8.97 -2.50 2.45
N VAL A 186 7.78 -2.94 2.03
CA VAL A 186 7.51 -3.21 0.61
C VAL A 186 6.89 -1.95 0.07
N PHE A 187 7.71 -1.17 -0.64
CA PHE A 187 7.25 0.03 -1.31
C PHE A 187 6.61 -0.39 -2.63
N LEU A 188 5.32 -0.11 -2.78
CA LEU A 188 4.59 -0.41 -4.00
C LEU A 188 4.39 0.87 -4.80
N PRO A 189 5.26 1.17 -5.77
CA PRO A 189 5.08 2.31 -6.65
C PRO A 189 3.83 2.03 -7.47
N VAL A 190 2.82 2.83 -7.21
CA VAL A 190 1.50 2.61 -7.74
C VAL A 190 1.40 3.16 -9.16
N ALA A 191 2.11 2.53 -10.11
CA ALA A 191 2.07 2.89 -11.53
C ALA A 191 2.55 1.73 -12.42
N PHE A 192 1.75 0.68 -12.56
CA PHE A 192 1.86 -0.20 -13.73
C PHE A 192 0.94 0.31 -14.84
N PHE A 193 1.40 1.37 -15.52
CA PHE A 193 1.15 1.53 -16.95
C PHE A 193 2.46 1.99 -17.60
N SER A 194 2.79 1.32 -18.70
CA SER A 194 4.09 1.24 -19.36
C SER A 194 4.84 2.56 -19.55
N VAL A 195 6.17 2.45 -19.58
CA VAL A 195 7.20 3.48 -19.82
C VAL A 195 7.70 4.24 -18.57
N HIS A 196 8.54 3.56 -17.79
CA HIS A 196 9.76 4.14 -17.23
C HIS A 196 9.67 5.25 -16.16
N ILE A 197 8.67 5.29 -15.29
CA ILE A 197 8.80 6.08 -14.05
C ILE A 197 8.08 5.41 -12.87
N LEU A 198 8.87 4.82 -11.94
CA LEU A 198 8.41 4.60 -10.57
C LEU A 198 8.43 5.97 -9.86
N PHE A 199 7.28 6.41 -9.38
CA PHE A 199 7.12 7.70 -8.72
C PHE A 199 7.22 7.55 -7.20
N LEU A 200 7.97 8.44 -6.54
CA LEU A 200 8.32 8.29 -5.12
C LEU A 200 8.63 9.67 -4.47
N PRO A 201 8.02 10.09 -3.34
CA PRO A 201 8.33 11.36 -2.68
C PRO A 201 9.81 11.50 -2.22
N ARG A 202 10.56 12.47 -2.79
CA ARG A 202 11.99 12.73 -2.53
C ARG A 202 12.32 13.04 -1.07
N ASP A 203 11.37 13.61 -0.33
CA ASP A 203 11.58 14.11 1.03
C ASP A 203 11.60 12.99 2.09
N LEU A 204 11.15 11.78 1.76
CA LEU A 204 11.09 10.65 2.72
C LEU A 204 12.37 9.82 2.82
N PHE A 205 13.29 9.88 1.84
CA PHE A 205 14.33 8.85 1.67
C PHE A 205 15.76 9.24 2.06
N LYS A 206 15.99 10.39 2.69
CA LYS A 206 17.34 10.83 3.07
C LYS A 206 18.06 9.93 4.12
N SER A 207 17.46 8.83 4.62
CA SER A 207 18.08 8.04 5.72
C SER A 207 18.00 6.50 5.65
N GLN A 208 17.52 5.85 4.58
CA GLN A 208 17.29 4.39 4.61
C GLN A 208 17.84 3.67 3.37
N GLU A 209 18.85 2.83 3.59
CA GLU A 209 19.60 2.04 2.57
C GLU A 209 18.93 0.72 2.14
N LYS A 210 17.73 0.39 2.63
CA LYS A 210 17.09 -0.92 2.40
C LYS A 210 15.59 -0.81 2.10
N ALA A 211 15.26 -0.32 0.92
CA ALA A 211 13.95 -0.54 0.30
C ALA A 211 14.09 -1.62 -0.75
N TRP A 212 13.33 -2.71 -0.63
CA TRP A 212 13.22 -3.69 -1.71
C TRP A 212 12.21 -3.16 -2.71
N VAL A 213 12.70 -2.77 -3.89
CA VAL A 213 11.87 -2.58 -5.08
C VAL A 213 11.78 -3.95 -5.75
N ILE A 214 10.56 -4.46 -5.91
CA ILE A 214 10.27 -5.73 -6.61
C ILE A 214 9.74 -5.41 -8.00
#